data_AF-A0A9E2RJW5-F1
#
_entry.id   AF-A0A9E2RJW5-F1
#
_cell.length_a   1.000
_cell.length_b   1.000
_cell.length_c   1.000
_cell.angle_alpha   90.00
_cell.angle_beta   90.00
_cell.angle_gamma   90.00
#
_symmetry.space_group_name_H-M   'P 1'
#
loop_
_entity.id
_entity.type
_entity.pdbx_description
1 polymer ?
#
loop_
_entity_poly.entity_id
_entity_poly.type
_entity_poly.pdbx_seq_one_letter_code
_entity_poly.pdbx_strand_id
1 'polypeptide(L)'
;MRIEYSKGERTSKELILLHRQTSEATSGRKMKVLLIFPPDWFPSEPYLSLPSLTAVLRQVGHKVIQKDINLEMWDWYFSEDFLKKVLRRVPQQLDRLRKLSKKRELSESEMDLQLALCDLTRQRIDELIKKAEKAKAIVRGETFYDIDQLEWAIQVFREVTSVISMVYFPARICMPPMETDLSYKVFVSSEIMDAVNDTQVNIYRDVFDQLVKPVIEQEQPDVIGISIVLQQQMFSTMTFCSLIKEHFHHIHVTIGGNTVTRLRDVLPQSPLFQYFDSAVVYEGETAFV
;
A
#
# COMPACT_ATOMS: atom_id res chain seq x y z
N MET A 1 -18.17 -42.95 -0.87
CA MET A 1 -18.42 -41.69 -1.61
C MET A 1 -17.12 -41.31 -2.30
N ARG A 2 -16.98 -41.59 -3.61
CA ARG A 2 -15.79 -41.21 -4.40
C ARG A 2 -16.01 -39.77 -4.86
N ILE A 3 -15.06 -38.89 -4.57
CA ILE A 3 -15.07 -37.52 -5.07
C ILE A 3 -14.34 -37.55 -6.42
N GLU A 4 -15.08 -37.34 -7.50
CA GLU A 4 -14.52 -37.11 -8.83
C GLU A 4 -14.01 -35.66 -8.93
N TYR A 5 -12.71 -35.51 -9.16
CA TYR A 5 -12.06 -34.22 -9.45
C TYR A 5 -12.03 -34.01 -10.96
N SER A 6 -13.01 -33.29 -11.52
CA SER A 6 -13.07 -32.96 -12.96
C SER A 6 -12.53 -31.56 -13.31
N LYS A 7 -11.76 -30.93 -12.42
CA LYS A 7 -11.28 -29.53 -12.61
C LYS A 7 -10.18 -29.36 -13.68
N GLY A 8 -9.69 -30.44 -14.29
CA GLY A 8 -8.59 -30.39 -15.27
C GLY A 8 -8.93 -30.81 -16.70
N GLU A 9 -10.14 -31.32 -16.98
CA GLU A 9 -10.42 -31.96 -18.29
C GLU A 9 -11.00 -31.02 -19.36
N ARG A 10 -11.24 -29.74 -19.04
CA ARG A 10 -11.89 -28.79 -19.97
C ARG A 10 -10.97 -27.82 -20.72
N THR A 11 -9.66 -27.91 -20.57
CA THR A 11 -8.72 -27.16 -21.43
C THR A 11 -8.27 -28.03 -22.60
N SER A 12 -9.16 -28.19 -23.58
CA SER A 12 -8.80 -28.85 -24.84
C SER A 12 -7.66 -28.10 -25.53
N LYS A 13 -6.74 -28.82 -26.19
CA LYS A 13 -5.65 -28.23 -26.98
C LYS A 13 -6.15 -27.19 -28.01
N GLU A 14 -7.40 -27.31 -28.44
CA GLU A 14 -8.07 -26.35 -29.31
C GLU A 14 -8.29 -24.97 -28.67
N LEU A 15 -8.63 -24.89 -27.37
CA LEU A 15 -8.75 -23.60 -26.66
C LEU A 15 -7.39 -22.89 -26.53
N ILE A 16 -6.32 -23.65 -26.32
CA ILE A 16 -4.93 -23.15 -26.25
C ILE A 16 -4.47 -22.64 -27.63
N LEU A 17 -4.89 -23.30 -28.71
CA LEU A 17 -4.55 -22.91 -30.09
C LEU A 17 -5.44 -21.77 -30.63
N LEU A 18 -6.72 -21.72 -30.28
CA LEU A 18 -7.62 -20.62 -30.64
C LEU A 18 -7.13 -19.29 -30.07
N HIS A 19 -6.71 -19.26 -28.79
CA HIS A 19 -6.13 -18.07 -28.18
C HIS A 19 -4.83 -17.63 -28.84
N ARG A 20 -4.05 -18.59 -29.39
CA ARG A 20 -2.80 -18.30 -30.09
C ARG A 20 -3.02 -17.59 -31.42
N GLN A 21 -4.10 -17.90 -32.14
CA GLN A 21 -4.46 -17.24 -33.40
C GLN A 21 -5.21 -15.91 -33.20
N THR A 22 -6.07 -15.78 -32.18
CA THR A 22 -6.69 -14.49 -31.87
C THR A 22 -5.71 -13.47 -31.31
N SER A 23 -4.67 -13.92 -30.59
CA SER A 23 -3.57 -13.08 -30.08
C SER A 23 -2.76 -12.40 -31.18
N GLU A 24 -2.73 -12.91 -32.41
CA GLU A 24 -2.00 -12.29 -33.52
C GLU A 24 -2.80 -11.17 -34.21
N ALA A 25 -4.11 -11.05 -33.93
CA ALA A 25 -5.03 -10.18 -34.67
C ALA A 25 -5.56 -8.96 -33.90
N THR A 26 -5.39 -8.86 -32.58
CA THR A 26 -5.70 -7.62 -31.84
C THR A 26 -4.44 -6.77 -31.68
N SER A 27 -4.08 -6.02 -32.71
CA SER A 27 -3.18 -4.88 -32.54
C SER A 27 -3.91 -3.75 -31.81
N GLY A 28 -4.28 -4.00 -30.55
CA GLY A 28 -4.72 -2.97 -29.61
C GLY A 28 -3.62 -1.91 -29.45
N ARG A 29 -4.00 -0.70 -29.03
CA ARG A 29 -3.04 0.37 -28.72
C ARG A 29 -2.03 -0.17 -27.70
N LYS A 30 -0.74 -0.15 -28.05
CA LYS A 30 0.33 -0.44 -27.09
C LYS A 30 0.34 0.66 -26.02
N MET A 31 0.25 0.24 -24.77
CA MET A 31 0.16 1.12 -23.61
C MET A 31 1.37 0.93 -22.70
N LYS A 32 1.70 2.00 -21.96
CA LYS A 32 2.60 1.95 -20.83
C LYS A 32 1.78 1.78 -19.55
N VAL A 33 1.92 0.61 -18.93
CA VAL A 33 1.16 0.20 -17.75
C VAL A 33 2.05 0.23 -16.53
N LEU A 34 1.62 0.93 -15.48
CA LEU A 34 2.23 0.85 -14.16
C LEU A 34 1.35 -0.01 -13.26
N LEU A 35 1.89 -1.13 -12.78
CA LEU A 35 1.21 -2.01 -11.83
C LEU A 35 1.74 -1.73 -10.42
N ILE A 36 0.82 -1.46 -9.49
CA ILE A 36 1.11 -1.15 -8.10
C ILE A 36 0.54 -2.24 -7.20
N PHE A 37 1.39 -2.76 -6.32
CA PHE A 37 0.95 -3.48 -5.12
C PHE A 37 0.90 -2.48 -3.95
N PRO A 38 -0.30 -2.20 -3.39
CA PRO A 38 -0.47 -1.18 -2.38
C PRO A 38 0.03 -1.65 -1.00
N PRO A 39 0.31 -0.71 -0.07
CA PRO A 39 0.62 -0.98 1.34
C PRO A 39 -0.32 -1.93 2.09
N ASP A 40 0.09 -2.29 3.30
CA ASP A 40 -0.60 -3.15 4.26
C ASP A 40 -0.62 -4.63 3.88
N TRP A 41 0.54 -5.12 3.44
CA TRP A 41 0.85 -6.53 3.25
C TRP A 41 2.14 -6.94 4.00
N PHE A 42 2.33 -8.24 4.25
CA PHE A 42 3.51 -8.75 4.93
C PHE A 42 4.77 -8.55 4.06
N PRO A 43 5.79 -7.79 4.52
CA PRO A 43 6.98 -7.52 3.70
C PRO A 43 7.82 -8.78 3.40
N SER A 44 7.63 -9.86 4.18
CA SER A 44 8.26 -11.16 3.96
C SER A 44 7.55 -12.03 2.91
N GLU A 45 6.34 -11.65 2.50
CA GLU A 45 5.51 -12.47 1.61
C GLU A 45 5.36 -11.78 0.24
N PRO A 46 6.15 -12.17 -0.78
CA PRO A 46 6.06 -11.53 -2.09
C PRO A 46 4.72 -11.85 -2.78
N TYR A 47 4.06 -10.84 -3.35
CA TYR A 47 2.81 -11.01 -4.07
C TYR A 47 3.05 -11.35 -5.55
N LEU A 48 2.82 -12.61 -5.92
CA LEU A 48 3.19 -13.16 -7.23
C LEU A 48 2.25 -12.78 -8.39
N SER A 49 1.05 -12.26 -8.12
CA SER A 49 0.07 -12.00 -9.19
C SER A 49 0.50 -10.89 -10.15
N LEU A 50 1.17 -9.84 -9.66
CA LEU A 50 1.62 -8.76 -10.54
C LEU A 50 2.77 -9.19 -11.47
N PRO A 51 3.77 -9.98 -11.02
CA PRO A 51 4.74 -10.60 -11.91
C PRO A 51 4.09 -11.48 -13.00
N SER A 52 3.09 -12.29 -12.65
CA SER A 52 2.35 -13.11 -13.61
C SER A 52 1.62 -12.27 -14.65
N LEU A 53 0.85 -11.26 -14.22
CA LEU A 53 0.16 -10.34 -15.12
C LEU A 53 1.15 -9.60 -16.01
N THR A 54 2.29 -9.20 -15.46
CA THR A 54 3.35 -8.52 -16.22
C THR A 54 3.88 -9.37 -17.38
N ALA A 55 4.05 -10.68 -17.18
CA ALA A 55 4.50 -11.57 -18.25
C ALA A 55 3.49 -11.58 -19.41
N VAL A 56 2.19 -11.68 -19.09
CA VAL A 56 1.11 -11.70 -20.09
C VAL A 56 1.00 -10.37 -20.84
N LEU A 57 0.99 -9.25 -20.12
CA LEU A 57 0.90 -7.91 -20.71
C LEU A 57 2.09 -7.60 -21.63
N ARG A 58 3.29 -8.01 -21.25
CA ARG A 58 4.49 -7.84 -22.09
C ARG A 58 4.44 -8.73 -23.33
N GLN A 59 3.89 -9.93 -23.24
CA GLN A 59 3.74 -10.84 -24.38
C GLN A 59 2.87 -10.22 -25.49
N VAL A 60 1.82 -9.48 -25.12
CA VAL A 60 0.95 -8.78 -26.09
C VAL A 60 1.47 -7.37 -26.46
N GLY A 61 2.66 -6.99 -25.98
CA GLY A 61 3.39 -5.82 -26.45
C GLY A 61 3.22 -4.53 -25.63
N HIS A 62 2.60 -4.58 -24.44
CA HIS A 62 2.59 -3.44 -23.52
C HIS A 62 3.95 -3.25 -22.84
N LYS A 63 4.30 -1.98 -22.56
CA LYS A 63 5.42 -1.67 -21.66
C LYS A 63 4.90 -1.71 -20.24
N VAL A 64 5.46 -2.58 -19.39
CA VAL A 64 4.97 -2.76 -18.02
C VAL A 64 6.04 -2.43 -16.99
N ILE A 65 5.70 -1.55 -16.06
CA ILE A 65 6.46 -1.18 -14.87
C ILE A 65 5.74 -1.79 -13.67
N GLN A 66 6.48 -2.41 -12.76
CA GLN A 66 5.93 -2.96 -11.53
C GLN A 66 6.50 -2.21 -10.33
N LYS A 67 5.64 -1.93 -9.36
CA LYS A 67 6.00 -1.29 -8.10
C LYS A 67 5.35 -1.99 -6.93
N ASP A 68 6.18 -2.53 -6.04
CA ASP A 68 5.75 -3.03 -4.74
C ASP A 68 5.84 -1.89 -3.73
N ILE A 69 4.78 -1.08 -3.66
CA ILE A 69 4.74 0.08 -2.77
C ILE A 69 4.63 -0.37 -1.32
N ASN A 70 4.12 -1.57 -1.03
CA ASN A 70 4.16 -2.14 0.31
C ASN A 70 5.60 -2.32 0.81
N LEU A 71 6.45 -2.99 0.04
CA LEU A 71 7.84 -3.22 0.44
C LEU A 71 8.65 -1.93 0.46
N GLU A 72 8.49 -1.07 -0.55
CA GLU A 72 9.16 0.24 -0.62
C GLU A 72 8.74 1.15 0.55
N MET A 73 7.46 1.11 0.97
CA MET A 73 6.97 1.85 2.14
C MET A 73 7.69 1.42 3.41
N TRP A 74 7.81 0.12 3.68
CA TRP A 74 8.49 -0.36 4.88
C TRP A 74 9.98 0.03 4.88
N ASP A 75 10.68 -0.13 3.76
CA ASP A 75 12.07 0.30 3.66
C ASP A 75 12.22 1.80 3.94
N TRP A 76 11.30 2.62 3.42
CA TRP A 76 11.27 4.05 3.64
C TRP A 76 10.92 4.43 5.09
N TYR A 77 9.94 3.78 5.72
CA TYR A 77 9.59 4.04 7.12
C TYR A 77 10.77 3.82 8.08
N PHE A 78 11.64 2.87 7.74
CA PHE A 78 12.86 2.56 8.50
C PHE A 78 14.10 3.31 8.00
N SER A 79 13.94 4.31 7.13
CA SER A 79 15.04 5.11 6.60
C SER A 79 15.35 6.34 7.46
N GLU A 80 16.59 6.80 7.35
CA GLU A 80 17.03 8.06 7.97
C GLU A 80 16.17 9.26 7.57
N ASP A 81 15.83 9.37 6.28
CA ASP A 81 15.02 10.48 5.75
C ASP A 81 13.64 10.54 6.42
N PHE A 82 12.96 9.40 6.51
CA PHE A 82 11.64 9.36 7.11
C PHE A 82 11.66 9.61 8.61
N LEU A 83 12.63 9.06 9.36
CA LEU A 83 12.72 9.30 10.80
C LEU A 83 13.08 10.76 11.12
N LYS A 84 13.86 11.43 10.27
CA LYS A 84 14.04 12.88 10.33
C LYS A 84 12.77 13.64 10.00
N LYS A 85 11.94 13.14 9.08
CA LYS A 85 10.60 13.71 8.81
C LYS A 85 9.67 13.55 10.01
N VAL A 86 9.68 12.40 10.69
CA VAL A 86 8.94 12.17 11.94
C VAL A 86 9.32 13.21 13.00
N LEU A 87 10.62 13.42 13.23
CA LEU A 87 11.08 14.45 14.17
C LEU A 87 10.55 15.85 13.82
N ARG A 88 10.52 16.20 12.53
CA ARG A 88 9.98 17.50 12.06
C ARG A 88 8.47 17.64 12.27
N ARG A 89 7.72 16.53 12.37
CA ARG A 89 6.27 16.55 12.66
C ARG A 89 5.95 16.68 14.16
N VAL A 90 6.89 16.40 15.06
CA VAL A 90 6.67 16.50 16.52
C VAL A 90 6.10 17.85 16.97
N PRO A 91 6.65 19.01 16.56
CA PRO A 91 6.11 20.31 16.98
C PRO A 91 4.68 20.55 16.48
N GLN A 92 4.33 20.04 15.30
CA GLN A 92 2.98 20.16 14.74
C GLN A 92 1.97 19.38 15.58
N GLN A 93 2.35 18.17 16.01
CA GLN A 93 1.48 17.34 16.84
C GLN A 93 1.35 17.89 18.27
N LEU A 94 2.43 18.42 18.85
CA LEU A 94 2.38 19.12 20.15
C LEU A 94 1.49 20.37 20.09
N ASP A 95 1.57 21.16 19.02
CA ASP A 95 0.68 22.32 18.81
C ASP A 95 -0.78 21.89 18.68
N ARG A 96 -1.06 20.77 18.00
CA ARG A 96 -2.40 20.19 17.91
C ARG A 96 -2.96 19.84 19.29
N LEU A 97 -2.20 19.11 20.11
CA LEU A 97 -2.59 18.74 21.47
C LEU A 97 -2.80 19.98 22.35
N ARG A 98 -1.94 21.00 22.23
CA ARG A 98 -2.11 22.28 22.92
C ARG A 98 -3.38 23.02 22.50
N LYS A 99 -3.76 22.96 21.22
CA LYS A 99 -5.03 23.55 20.74
C LYS A 99 -6.23 22.77 21.25
N LEU A 100 -6.14 21.45 21.34
CA LEU A 100 -7.20 20.59 21.89
C LEU A 100 -7.39 20.82 23.39
N SER A 101 -6.31 20.96 24.16
CA SER A 101 -6.39 21.20 25.61
C SER A 101 -7.06 22.53 25.98
N LYS A 102 -7.06 23.51 25.08
CA LYS A 102 -7.82 24.76 25.23
C LYS A 102 -9.32 24.61 25.01
N LYS A 103 -9.73 23.56 24.28
CA LYS A 103 -11.13 23.30 23.90
C LYS A 103 -11.80 22.29 24.82
N ARG A 104 -11.06 21.29 25.30
CA ARG A 104 -11.51 20.23 26.20
C ARG A 104 -10.36 19.69 27.03
N GLU A 105 -10.67 18.97 28.09
CA GLU A 105 -9.68 18.15 28.78
C GLU A 105 -9.13 17.08 27.83
N LEU A 106 -7.82 16.85 27.92
CA LEU A 106 -7.14 15.80 27.16
C LEU A 106 -7.49 14.44 27.78
N SER A 107 -7.65 13.43 26.94
CA SER A 107 -7.74 12.05 27.43
C SER A 107 -6.39 11.58 27.97
N GLU A 108 -6.39 10.53 28.79
CA GLU A 108 -5.18 9.89 29.31
C GLU A 108 -4.19 9.56 28.18
N SER A 109 -4.67 8.95 27.09
CA SER A 109 -3.85 8.64 25.91
C SER A 109 -3.24 9.88 25.23
N GLU A 110 -3.93 11.02 25.26
CA GLU A 110 -3.42 12.28 24.69
C GLU A 110 -2.36 12.92 25.60
N MET A 111 -2.51 12.78 26.92
CA MET A 111 -1.51 13.22 27.90
C MET A 111 -0.24 12.38 27.81
N ASP A 112 -0.38 11.05 27.76
CA ASP A 112 0.74 10.12 27.56
C ASP A 112 1.49 10.40 26.27
N LEU A 113 0.74 10.63 25.18
CA LEU A 113 1.31 11.03 23.91
C LEU A 113 2.08 12.34 24.02
N GLN A 114 1.52 13.34 24.70
CA GLN A 114 2.18 14.63 24.88
C GLN A 114 3.53 14.49 25.59
N LEU A 115 3.59 13.66 26.63
CA LEU A 115 4.83 13.36 27.35
C LEU A 115 5.83 12.63 26.45
N ALA A 116 5.38 11.57 25.77
CA ALA A 116 6.23 10.79 24.87
C ALA A 116 6.83 11.63 23.72
N LEU A 117 6.05 12.57 23.17
CA LEU A 117 6.51 13.49 22.13
C LEU A 117 7.60 14.46 22.64
N CYS A 118 7.57 14.87 23.91
CA CYS A 118 8.61 15.71 24.51
C CYS A 118 9.95 14.95 24.64
N ASP A 119 9.90 13.63 24.82
CA ASP A 119 11.09 12.78 24.93
C ASP A 119 11.69 12.39 23.56
N LEU A 120 10.99 12.72 22.46
CA LEU A 120 11.46 12.42 21.09
C LEU A 120 12.51 13.43 20.61
N THR A 121 13.71 13.34 21.17
CA THR A 121 14.84 14.21 20.86
C THR A 121 15.55 13.81 19.56
N ARG A 122 16.37 14.72 19.02
CA ARG A 122 17.27 14.43 17.87
C ARG A 122 18.18 13.24 18.15
N GLN A 123 18.79 13.17 19.34
CA GLN A 123 19.65 12.06 19.72
C GLN A 123 18.89 10.73 19.69
N ARG A 124 17.67 10.70 20.24
CA ARG A 124 16.82 9.51 20.25
C ARG A 124 16.49 9.04 18.84
N ILE A 125 16.18 9.96 17.92
CA ILE A 125 15.93 9.65 16.51
C ILE A 125 17.20 9.13 15.82
N ASP A 126 18.36 9.75 16.05
CA ASP A 126 19.63 9.30 15.47
C ASP A 126 20.00 7.88 15.95
N GLU A 127 19.68 7.52 17.19
CA GLU A 127 19.82 6.16 17.72
C GLU A 127 18.88 5.17 17.03
N LEU A 128 17.60 5.55 16.85
CA LEU A 128 16.61 4.71 16.16
C LEU A 128 16.97 4.48 14.69
N ILE A 129 17.52 5.49 14.00
CA ILE A 129 18.00 5.36 12.62
C ILE A 129 19.08 4.27 12.53
N LYS A 130 20.09 4.32 13.40
CA LYS A 130 21.17 3.31 13.41
C LYS A 130 20.64 1.92 13.71
N LYS A 131 19.72 1.79 14.66
CA LYS A 131 19.05 0.52 14.97
C LYS A 131 18.27 -0.01 13.76
N ALA A 132 17.48 0.85 13.11
CA ALA A 132 16.64 0.50 11.98
C ALA A 132 17.46 0.02 10.79
N GLU A 133 18.56 0.70 10.45
CA GLU A 133 19.46 0.26 9.38
C GLU A 133 20.11 -1.09 9.70
N LYS A 134 20.55 -1.31 10.95
CA LYS A 134 21.06 -2.62 11.39
C LYS A 134 19.97 -3.70 11.31
N ALA A 135 18.75 -3.41 11.73
CA ALA A 135 17.63 -4.34 11.66
C ALA A 135 17.30 -4.71 10.20
N LYS A 136 17.30 -3.73 9.28
CA LYS A 136 17.16 -3.98 7.83
C LYS A 136 18.27 -4.88 7.30
N ALA A 137 19.52 -4.65 7.70
CA ALA A 137 20.64 -5.48 7.28
C ALA A 137 20.51 -6.94 7.77
N ILE A 138 20.04 -7.14 9.01
CA ILE A 138 19.77 -8.48 9.56
C ILE A 138 18.73 -9.22 8.71
N VAL A 139 17.56 -8.61 8.47
CA VAL A 139 16.47 -9.30 7.77
C VAL A 139 16.71 -9.50 6.27
N ARG A 140 17.73 -8.85 5.70
CA ARG A 140 18.14 -8.99 4.29
C ARG A 140 19.35 -9.89 4.09
N GLY A 141 20.05 -10.26 5.17
CA GLY A 141 21.28 -11.03 5.13
C GLY A 141 21.13 -12.42 5.75
N GLU A 142 22.23 -13.17 5.76
CA GLU A 142 22.29 -14.52 6.36
C GLU A 142 22.01 -14.50 7.88
N THR A 143 22.25 -13.38 8.55
CA THR A 143 21.93 -13.20 9.98
C THR A 143 20.43 -13.31 10.28
N PHE A 144 19.57 -13.24 9.27
CA PHE A 144 18.14 -13.54 9.39
C PHE A 144 17.86 -14.89 10.07
N TYR A 145 18.71 -15.90 9.86
CA TYR A 145 18.53 -17.23 10.43
C TYR A 145 18.96 -17.35 11.90
N ASP A 146 19.57 -16.31 12.47
CA ASP A 146 19.84 -16.22 13.90
C ASP A 146 18.59 -15.67 14.62
N ILE A 147 17.99 -16.50 15.46
CA ILE A 147 16.71 -16.22 16.13
C ILE A 147 16.82 -14.98 17.03
N ASP A 148 17.90 -14.84 17.78
CA ASP A 148 18.07 -13.74 18.74
C ASP A 148 18.27 -12.41 17.99
N GLN A 149 19.03 -12.43 16.89
CA GLN A 149 19.20 -11.26 16.04
C GLN A 149 17.90 -10.87 15.32
N LEU A 150 17.13 -11.86 14.85
CA LEU A 150 15.84 -11.62 14.22
C LEU A 150 14.82 -11.04 15.19
N GLU A 151 14.72 -11.59 16.41
CA GLU A 151 13.84 -11.07 17.46
C GLU A 151 14.20 -9.61 17.79
N TRP A 152 15.49 -9.32 17.94
CA TRP A 152 15.97 -7.95 18.15
C TRP A 152 15.57 -7.03 17.00
N ALA A 153 15.74 -7.46 15.75
CA ALA A 153 15.37 -6.67 14.57
C ALA A 153 13.86 -6.38 14.52
N ILE A 154 13.02 -7.38 14.81
CA ILE A 154 11.57 -7.22 14.89
C ILE A 154 11.19 -6.22 15.99
N GLN A 155 11.83 -6.30 17.16
CA GLN A 155 11.57 -5.36 18.24
C GLN A 155 11.96 -3.92 17.88
N VAL A 156 13.05 -3.74 17.14
CA VAL A 156 13.43 -2.43 16.59
C VAL A 156 12.37 -1.89 15.63
N PHE A 157 11.86 -2.71 14.72
CA PHE A 157 10.80 -2.28 13.79
C PHE A 157 9.51 -1.89 14.54
N ARG A 158 9.16 -2.60 15.62
CA ARG A 158 8.04 -2.24 16.52
C ARG A 158 8.28 -0.92 17.25
N GLU A 159 9.49 -0.72 17.77
CA GLU A 159 9.89 0.53 18.43
C GLU A 159 9.77 1.72 17.46
N VAL A 160 10.29 1.57 16.24
CA VAL A 160 10.23 2.60 15.20
C VAL A 160 8.80 2.91 14.78
N THR A 161 7.98 1.89 14.51
CA THR A 161 6.57 2.08 14.11
C THR A 161 5.72 2.72 15.20
N SER A 162 5.99 2.41 16.48
CA SER A 162 5.39 3.10 17.62
C SER A 162 5.73 4.59 17.62
N VAL A 163 7.00 4.95 17.40
CA VAL A 163 7.44 6.35 17.29
C VAL A 163 6.80 7.07 16.11
N ILE A 164 6.68 6.42 14.94
CA ILE A 164 5.97 7.01 13.80
C ILE A 164 4.51 7.27 14.18
N SER A 165 3.83 6.31 14.82
CA SER A 165 2.42 6.42 15.22
C SER A 165 2.16 7.65 16.11
N MET A 166 3.12 8.07 16.94
CA MET A 166 2.96 9.25 17.80
C MET A 166 2.65 10.53 17.01
N VAL A 167 3.33 10.74 15.87
CA VAL A 167 3.14 11.97 15.07
C VAL A 167 1.95 11.91 14.12
N TYR A 168 1.41 10.71 13.86
CA TYR A 168 0.17 10.50 13.09
C TYR A 168 -1.05 10.20 13.97
N PHE A 169 -0.91 10.23 15.30
CA PHE A 169 -1.99 9.90 16.23
C PHE A 169 -3.30 10.64 15.89
N PRO A 170 -4.46 9.96 15.88
CA PRO A 170 -4.70 8.63 16.46
C PRO A 170 -4.30 7.43 15.59
N ALA A 171 -3.77 7.63 14.37
CA ALA A 171 -3.31 6.51 13.56
C ALA A 171 -2.22 5.69 14.27
N ARG A 172 -2.32 4.37 14.12
CA ARG A 172 -1.35 3.40 14.62
C ARG A 172 -0.81 2.58 13.47
N ILE A 173 0.50 2.59 13.31
CA ILE A 173 1.21 1.76 12.33
C ILE A 173 1.71 0.56 13.09
N CYS A 174 1.23 -0.62 12.72
CA CYS A 174 1.59 -1.87 13.39
C CYS A 174 2.37 -2.78 12.43
N MET A 175 3.61 -3.09 12.80
CA MET A 175 4.38 -4.15 12.18
C MET A 175 3.80 -5.52 12.62
N PRO A 176 3.85 -6.57 11.79
CA PRO A 176 3.03 -7.77 11.98
C PRO A 176 3.01 -8.46 13.36
N PRO A 177 1.87 -9.11 13.71
CA PRO A 177 0.64 -9.27 12.90
C PRO A 177 -0.24 -7.98 12.85
N MET A 178 -0.55 -7.52 11.62
CA MET A 178 -0.75 -6.12 11.17
C MET A 178 -2.20 -5.63 11.15
N GLU A 179 -2.41 -4.34 11.45
CA GLU A 179 -3.24 -3.39 10.67
C GLU A 179 -2.67 -1.97 10.88
N THR A 180 -2.46 -1.17 9.82
CA THR A 180 -2.32 0.28 10.00
C THR A 180 -3.71 0.83 10.27
N ASP A 181 -3.99 1.12 11.54
CA ASP A 181 -5.27 1.62 11.96
C ASP A 181 -5.27 3.14 11.84
N LEU A 182 -5.95 3.69 10.83
CA LEU A 182 -6.14 5.13 10.68
C LEU A 182 -7.22 5.70 11.63
N SER A 183 -7.78 4.88 12.53
CA SER A 183 -8.96 5.18 13.36
C SER A 183 -10.26 5.40 12.56
N TYR A 184 -10.33 4.82 11.36
CA TYR A 184 -11.49 4.78 10.49
C TYR A 184 -11.88 3.32 10.20
N LYS A 185 -13.16 3.06 9.92
CA LYS A 185 -13.68 1.72 9.62
C LYS A 185 -13.59 1.42 8.13
N VAL A 186 -12.75 0.45 7.81
CA VAL A 186 -12.51 -0.01 6.42
C VAL A 186 -13.74 -0.61 5.72
N PHE A 187 -14.79 -0.96 6.46
CA PHE A 187 -16.03 -1.52 5.89
C PHE A 187 -17.13 -0.46 5.67
N VAL A 188 -16.87 0.82 5.97
CA VAL A 188 -17.82 1.93 5.78
C VAL A 188 -17.27 2.87 4.73
N SER A 189 -17.88 2.93 3.54
CA SER A 189 -17.35 3.73 2.42
C SER A 189 -17.19 5.21 2.75
N SER A 190 -18.09 5.81 3.54
CA SER A 190 -17.96 7.21 3.96
C SER A 190 -16.73 7.42 4.85
N GLU A 191 -16.42 6.51 5.77
CA GLU A 191 -15.24 6.62 6.62
C GLU A 191 -13.94 6.44 5.81
N ILE A 192 -13.95 5.62 4.75
CA ILE A 192 -12.81 5.56 3.82
C ILE A 192 -12.63 6.90 3.10
N MET A 193 -13.71 7.52 2.63
CA MET A 193 -13.64 8.83 1.98
C MET A 193 -13.14 9.91 2.94
N ASP A 194 -13.57 9.89 4.20
CA ASP A 194 -13.07 10.81 5.23
C ASP A 194 -11.57 10.60 5.44
N ALA A 195 -11.11 9.35 5.54
CA ALA A 195 -9.69 9.01 5.66
C ALA A 195 -8.86 9.49 4.46
N VAL A 196 -9.36 9.36 3.23
CA VAL A 196 -8.70 9.86 2.00
C VAL A 196 -8.42 11.37 2.09
N ASN A 197 -9.36 12.13 2.66
CA ASN A 197 -9.28 13.59 2.78
C ASN A 197 -8.52 14.06 4.04
N ASP A 198 -8.26 13.18 5.01
CA ASP A 198 -7.59 13.52 6.26
C ASP A 198 -6.08 13.71 6.06
N THR A 199 -5.63 14.95 5.94
CA THR A 199 -4.21 15.29 5.72
C THR A 199 -3.34 15.14 6.96
N GLN A 200 -3.93 14.90 8.14
CA GLN A 200 -3.18 14.69 9.37
C GLN A 200 -2.93 13.21 9.64
N VAL A 201 -3.98 12.39 9.56
CA VAL A 201 -3.93 11.00 10.03
C VAL A 201 -3.49 10.05 8.92
N ASN A 202 -3.84 10.37 7.67
CA ASN A 202 -3.58 9.49 6.53
C ASN A 202 -2.11 9.56 6.06
N ILE A 203 -1.29 8.69 6.65
CA ILE A 203 0.12 8.53 6.28
C ILE A 203 0.32 8.12 4.82
N TYR A 204 -0.66 7.49 4.16
CA TYR A 204 -0.51 7.07 2.76
C TYR A 204 -0.41 8.25 1.80
N ARG A 205 -0.79 9.46 2.21
CA ARG A 205 -0.51 10.68 1.43
C ARG A 205 0.99 10.94 1.35
N ASP A 206 1.72 10.77 2.45
CA ASP A 206 3.18 10.88 2.46
C ASP A 206 3.85 9.74 1.66
N VAL A 207 3.27 8.53 1.70
CA VAL A 207 3.71 7.39 0.88
C VAL A 207 3.51 7.68 -0.61
N PHE A 208 2.36 8.26 -0.97
CA PHE A 208 2.07 8.66 -2.35
C PHE A 208 3.10 9.66 -2.86
N ASP A 209 3.32 10.76 -2.12
CA ASP A 209 4.24 11.82 -2.51
C ASP A 209 5.68 11.32 -2.67
N GLN A 210 6.10 10.40 -1.79
CA GLN A 210 7.47 9.91 -1.80
C GLN A 210 7.72 8.78 -2.81
N LEU A 211 6.79 7.84 -2.96
CA LEU A 211 7.05 6.58 -3.67
C LEU A 211 6.23 6.41 -4.94
N VAL A 212 4.99 6.91 -4.98
CA VAL A 212 4.08 6.70 -6.12
C VAL A 212 4.25 7.83 -7.14
N LYS A 213 4.13 9.08 -6.69
CA LYS A 213 4.18 10.27 -7.53
C LYS A 213 5.47 10.37 -8.36
N PRO A 214 6.68 10.16 -7.82
CA PRO A 214 7.90 10.28 -8.62
C PRO A 214 7.97 9.24 -9.74
N VAL A 215 7.43 8.04 -9.51
CA VAL A 215 7.39 6.98 -10.53
C VAL A 215 6.41 7.35 -11.63
N ILE A 216 5.25 7.93 -11.30
CA ILE A 216 4.29 8.42 -12.29
C ILE A 216 4.91 9.56 -13.11
N GLU A 217 5.60 10.51 -12.47
CA GLU A 217 6.26 11.62 -13.15
C GLU A 217 7.37 11.14 -14.10
N GLN A 218 8.18 10.17 -13.66
CA GLN A 218 9.25 9.59 -14.46
C GLN A 218 8.72 8.72 -15.60
N GLU A 219 7.74 7.87 -15.33
CA GLU A 219 7.28 6.86 -16.27
C GLU A 219 6.13 7.34 -17.15
N GLN A 220 5.32 8.33 -16.77
CA GLN A 220 4.19 8.82 -17.57
C GLN A 220 3.32 7.67 -18.14
N PRO A 221 2.77 6.77 -17.30
CA PRO A 221 2.00 5.63 -17.77
C PRO A 221 0.65 6.06 -18.36
N ASP A 222 0.16 5.34 -19.37
CA ASP A 222 -1.21 5.51 -19.88
C ASP A 222 -2.24 4.95 -18.88
N VAL A 223 -1.88 3.86 -18.18
CA VAL A 223 -2.75 3.12 -17.27
C VAL A 223 -2.01 2.78 -15.98
N ILE A 224 -2.68 2.96 -14.84
CA ILE A 224 -2.24 2.49 -13.53
C ILE A 224 -3.19 1.39 -13.04
N GLY A 225 -2.66 0.20 -12.80
CA GLY A 225 -3.38 -0.93 -12.22
C GLY A 225 -2.98 -1.15 -10.76
N ILE A 226 -3.93 -1.11 -9.82
CA ILE A 226 -3.67 -1.37 -8.39
C ILE A 226 -4.33 -2.68 -7.98
N SER A 227 -3.54 -3.66 -7.49
CA SER A 227 -4.07 -4.96 -7.08
C SER A 227 -4.32 -5.03 -5.57
N ILE A 228 -5.59 -5.17 -5.19
CA ILE A 228 -6.08 -5.19 -3.81
C ILE A 228 -6.37 -6.63 -3.38
N VAL A 229 -5.63 -7.12 -2.39
CA VAL A 229 -5.70 -8.51 -1.90
C VAL A 229 -6.41 -8.60 -0.56
N LEU A 230 -6.13 -7.66 0.34
CA LEU A 230 -6.75 -7.54 1.67
C LEU A 230 -7.64 -6.31 1.75
N GLN A 231 -8.61 -6.35 2.67
CA GLN A 231 -9.49 -5.22 2.93
C GLN A 231 -8.71 -3.99 3.45
N GLN A 232 -7.65 -4.18 4.23
CA GLN A 232 -6.91 -3.07 4.84
C GLN A 232 -6.22 -2.17 3.81
N GLN A 233 -5.88 -2.72 2.65
CA GLN A 233 -5.27 -1.98 1.54
C GLN A 233 -6.25 -1.00 0.88
N MET A 234 -7.53 -0.98 1.28
CA MET A 234 -8.51 -0.03 0.75
C MET A 234 -8.16 1.41 1.11
N PHE A 235 -7.64 1.68 2.30
CA PHE A 235 -7.23 3.05 2.67
C PHE A 235 -6.11 3.57 1.78
N SER A 236 -5.02 2.81 1.67
CA SER A 236 -3.89 3.17 0.82
C SER A 236 -4.28 3.26 -0.66
N THR A 237 -5.05 2.29 -1.16
CA THR A 237 -5.51 2.28 -2.55
C THR A 237 -6.41 3.46 -2.88
N MET A 238 -7.44 3.74 -2.07
CA MET A 238 -8.34 4.86 -2.35
C MET A 238 -7.62 6.21 -2.22
N THR A 239 -6.65 6.32 -1.31
CA THR A 239 -5.79 7.49 -1.19
C THR A 239 -4.97 7.71 -2.46
N PHE A 240 -4.31 6.65 -2.96
CA PHE A 240 -3.54 6.73 -4.21
C PHE A 240 -4.43 7.06 -5.39
N CYS A 241 -5.56 6.38 -5.56
CA CYS A 241 -6.54 6.64 -6.61
C CYS A 241 -6.98 8.12 -6.60
N SER A 242 -7.40 8.65 -5.45
CA SER A 242 -7.80 10.06 -5.32
C SER A 242 -6.69 11.02 -5.72
N LEU A 243 -5.46 10.81 -5.22
CA LEU A 243 -4.33 11.70 -5.50
C LEU A 243 -3.83 11.60 -6.95
N ILE A 244 -3.88 10.41 -7.55
CA ILE A 244 -3.60 10.22 -8.97
C ILE A 244 -4.61 11.00 -9.80
N LYS A 245 -5.91 10.89 -9.50
CA LYS A 245 -6.94 11.64 -10.21
C LYS A 245 -6.85 13.14 -9.96
N GLU A 246 -6.30 13.60 -8.84
CA GLU A 246 -6.06 15.02 -8.56
C GLU A 246 -4.88 15.58 -9.38
N HIS A 247 -3.78 14.85 -9.50
CA HIS A 247 -2.54 15.35 -10.13
C HIS A 247 -2.36 14.93 -11.60
N PHE A 248 -2.98 13.83 -12.02
CA PHE A 248 -2.75 13.17 -13.30
C PHE A 248 -4.06 12.72 -13.98
N HIS A 249 -4.98 13.67 -14.22
CA HIS A 249 -6.32 13.42 -14.76
C HIS A 249 -6.38 12.57 -16.05
N HIS A 250 -5.30 12.56 -16.84
CA HIS A 250 -5.22 11.86 -18.12
C HIS A 250 -4.93 10.35 -18.00
N ILE A 251 -4.50 9.89 -16.81
CA ILE A 251 -4.17 8.49 -16.58
C ILE A 251 -5.43 7.71 -16.24
N HIS A 252 -5.62 6.56 -16.88
CA HIS A 252 -6.68 5.62 -16.54
C HIS A 252 -6.29 4.82 -15.30
N VAL A 253 -7.07 4.94 -14.22
CA VAL A 253 -6.85 4.21 -12.98
C VAL A 253 -7.78 3.01 -12.92
N THR A 254 -7.22 1.81 -12.83
CA THR A 254 -7.96 0.57 -12.68
C THR A 254 -7.57 -0.16 -11.40
N ILE A 255 -8.55 -0.73 -10.72
CA ILE A 255 -8.32 -1.57 -9.53
C ILE A 255 -8.69 -3.03 -9.82
N GLY A 256 -7.98 -3.96 -9.20
CA GLY A 256 -8.24 -5.39 -9.35
C GLY A 256 -7.87 -6.19 -8.11
N GLY A 257 -7.83 -7.50 -8.24
CA GLY A 257 -7.43 -8.41 -7.17
C GLY A 257 -8.59 -9.07 -6.43
N ASN A 258 -8.25 -9.89 -5.43
CA ASN A 258 -9.20 -10.74 -4.71
C ASN A 258 -10.28 -9.93 -3.99
N THR A 259 -9.93 -8.82 -3.34
CA THR A 259 -10.90 -7.96 -2.65
C THR A 259 -11.90 -7.36 -3.63
N VAL A 260 -11.41 -6.83 -4.76
CA VAL A 260 -12.26 -6.24 -5.82
C VAL A 260 -13.24 -7.28 -6.38
N THR A 261 -12.76 -8.49 -6.64
CA THR A 261 -13.60 -9.60 -7.15
C THR A 261 -14.70 -10.01 -6.17
N ARG A 262 -14.41 -9.98 -4.86
CA ARG A 262 -15.39 -10.25 -3.80
C ARG A 262 -16.44 -9.15 -3.68
N LEU A 263 -16.05 -7.90 -3.96
CA LEU A 263 -16.92 -6.72 -3.88
C LEU A 263 -17.64 -6.38 -5.21
N ARG A 264 -17.49 -7.18 -6.26
CA ARG A 264 -17.99 -6.89 -7.61
C ARG A 264 -19.48 -6.50 -7.69
N ASP A 265 -20.32 -7.05 -6.81
CA ASP A 265 -21.77 -6.84 -6.86
C ASP A 265 -22.18 -5.51 -6.18
N VAL A 266 -21.33 -4.97 -5.28
CA VAL A 266 -21.60 -3.75 -4.51
C VAL A 266 -20.77 -2.55 -4.95
N LEU A 267 -19.57 -2.80 -5.49
CA LEU A 267 -18.61 -1.77 -5.87
C LEU A 267 -19.16 -0.77 -6.92
N PRO A 268 -19.92 -1.18 -7.96
CA PRO A 268 -20.48 -0.23 -8.94
C PRO A 268 -21.45 0.81 -8.35
N GLN A 269 -22.07 0.49 -7.19
CA GLN A 269 -22.98 1.39 -6.48
C GLN A 269 -22.29 2.15 -5.34
N SER A 270 -21.04 1.80 -5.03
CA SER A 270 -20.28 2.42 -3.96
C SER A 270 -19.83 3.83 -4.36
N PRO A 271 -19.90 4.82 -3.45
CA PRO A 271 -19.35 6.14 -3.73
C PRO A 271 -17.83 6.11 -3.98
N LEU A 272 -17.13 5.04 -3.59
CA LEU A 272 -15.69 4.87 -3.85
C LEU A 272 -15.35 4.80 -5.35
N PHE A 273 -16.32 4.44 -6.20
CA PHE A 273 -16.11 4.37 -7.65
C PHE A 273 -15.70 5.73 -8.25
N GLN A 274 -15.94 6.85 -7.55
CA GLN A 274 -15.47 8.16 -8.00
C GLN A 274 -13.94 8.30 -8.05
N TYR A 275 -13.19 7.44 -7.35
CA TYR A 275 -11.73 7.54 -7.26
C TYR A 275 -11.00 6.79 -8.38
N PHE A 276 -11.65 5.91 -9.12
CA PHE A 276 -11.02 5.09 -10.17
C PHE A 276 -11.93 4.97 -11.40
N ASP A 277 -11.35 4.64 -12.55
CA ASP A 277 -12.07 4.65 -13.83
C ASP A 277 -12.69 3.28 -14.16
N SER A 278 -12.11 2.19 -13.64
CA SER A 278 -12.61 0.84 -13.87
C SER A 278 -12.18 -0.13 -12.77
N ALA A 279 -12.86 -1.28 -12.70
CA ALA A 279 -12.49 -2.38 -11.84
C ALA A 279 -12.41 -3.68 -12.66
N VAL A 280 -11.31 -4.40 -12.55
CA VAL A 280 -11.12 -5.73 -13.15
C VAL A 280 -11.44 -6.80 -12.12
N VAL A 281 -12.42 -7.63 -12.44
CA VAL A 281 -12.87 -8.74 -11.60
C VAL A 281 -12.34 -10.05 -12.13
N TYR A 282 -12.00 -10.98 -11.24
CA TYR A 282 -11.36 -12.26 -11.56
C TYR A 282 -9.94 -12.09 -12.15
N GLU A 283 -9.64 -12.82 -13.23
CA GLU A 283 -8.35 -12.85 -13.91
C GLU A 283 -8.12 -11.54 -14.68
N GLY A 284 -6.95 -10.93 -14.48
CA GLY A 284 -6.61 -9.64 -15.07
C GLY A 284 -6.04 -9.75 -16.48
N GLU A 285 -5.62 -10.96 -16.86
CA GLU A 285 -4.97 -11.28 -18.11
C GLU A 285 -5.82 -10.91 -19.32
N THR A 286 -7.14 -11.13 -19.26
CA THR A 286 -8.05 -10.86 -20.37
C THR A 286 -8.54 -9.42 -20.43
N ALA A 287 -8.35 -8.62 -19.37
CA ALA A 287 -8.87 -7.26 -19.32
C ALA A 287 -8.05 -6.23 -20.12
N PHE A 288 -6.82 -6.59 -20.47
CA PHE A 288 -5.88 -5.75 -21.21
C PHE A 288 -5.55 -6.28 -22.62
N VAL A 289 -6.17 -7.39 -23.05
CA VAL A 289 -5.93 -8.08 -24.33
C VAL A 289 -6.99 -7.73 -25.35
#